data_AF-A0A945Q2Z2-F1
#
_entry.id   AF-A0A945Q2Z2-F1
#
_cell.length_a   1.000
_cell.length_b   1.000
_cell.length_c   1.000
_cell.angle_alpha   90.00
_cell.angle_beta   90.00
_cell.angle_gamma   90.00
#
_symmetry.space_group_name_H-M   'P 1'
#
loop_
_entity.id
_entity.type
_entity.pdbx_description
1 polymer ?
#
loop_
_entity_poly.entity_id
_entity_poly.type
_entity_poly.pdbx_seq_one_letter_code
_entity_poly.pdbx_strand_id
1 'polypeptide(L)' 'VLDGNKLIREASETISIPLGSHHRAWNETEGVVVFIEVQTGTYFGEDDIVRISDDYKRC' A
#
# COMPACT_ATOMS: atom_id res chain seq x y z
N VAL A 1 0.04 -6.94 2.06
CA VAL A 1 0.05 -7.24 3.51
C VAL A 1 -0.62 -6.09 4.23
N LEU A 2 -1.54 -6.37 5.16
CA LEU A 2 -2.24 -5.40 5.99
C LEU A 2 -2.20 -5.89 7.44
N ASP A 3 -1.55 -5.14 8.33
CA ASP A 3 -1.36 -5.45 9.75
C ASP A 3 -0.86 -6.89 10.00
N GLY A 4 0.13 -7.29 9.20
CA GLY A 4 0.73 -8.63 9.25
C GLY A 4 -0.04 -9.72 8.50
N ASN A 5 -1.27 -9.46 8.05
CA ASN A 5 -2.06 -10.41 7.29
C ASN A 5 -1.77 -10.30 5.80
N LYS A 6 -1.47 -11.42 5.15
CA LYS A 6 -1.29 -11.50 3.70
C LYS A 6 -2.66 -11.60 3.03
N LEU A 7 -3.01 -10.57 2.25
CA LEU A 7 -4.24 -10.49 1.47
C LEU A 7 -3.88 -10.50 -0.01
N ILE A 8 -4.51 -11.40 -0.78
CA ILE A 8 -4.35 -11.51 -2.24
C ILE A 8 -5.57 -10.87 -2.89
N ARG A 9 -5.34 -10.08 -3.94
CA ARG A 9 -6.39 -9.39 -4.69
C ARG A 9 -6.27 -9.71 -6.17
N GLU A 10 -7.41 -9.99 -6.78
CA GLU A 10 -7.55 -10.18 -8.21
C GLU A 10 -7.86 -8.85 -8.93
N ALA A 11 -7.78 -8.86 -10.26
CA ALA A 11 -8.14 -7.70 -11.05
C ALA A 11 -9.60 -7.26 -10.78
N SER A 12 -9.81 -5.95 -10.64
CA SER A 12 -11.09 -5.31 -10.28
C SER A 12 -11.52 -5.45 -8.82
N GLU A 13 -10.74 -6.14 -7.98
CA GLU A 13 -10.98 -6.12 -6.54
C GLU A 13 -10.43 -4.84 -5.90
N THR A 14 -11.04 -4.44 -4.78
CA THR A 14 -10.63 -3.25 -4.02
C THR A 14 -10.38 -3.62 -2.58
N ILE A 15 -9.60 -2.78 -1.90
CA ILE A 15 -9.38 -2.89 -0.47
C ILE A 15 -9.35 -1.49 0.13
N SER A 16 -10.06 -1.30 1.24
CA SER A 16 -9.97 -0.09 2.04
C SER A 16 -8.88 -0.27 3.08
N ILE A 17 -7.95 0.68 3.14
CA ILE A 17 -6.88 0.72 4.14
C ILE A 17 -7.27 1.74 5.21
N PRO A 18 -7.55 1.32 6.45
CA PRO A 18 -7.87 2.25 7.53
C PRO A 18 -6.69 3.16 7.89
N LEU A 19 -6.98 4.35 8.39
CA LEU A 19 -5.97 5.29 8.88
C LEU A 19 -5.09 4.62 9.94
N GLY A 20 -3.77 4.79 9.82
CA GLY A 20 -2.78 4.23 10.74
C GLY A 20 -2.45 2.75 10.51
N SER A 21 -3.09 2.07 9.55
CA SER A 21 -2.81 0.65 9.28
C SER A 21 -1.46 0.46 8.60
N HIS A 22 -0.69 -0.52 9.06
CA HIS A 22 0.57 -0.88 8.44
C HIS A 22 0.31 -1.75 7.23
N HIS A 23 0.64 -1.26 6.04
CA HIS A 23 0.37 -1.99 4.82
C HIS A 23 1.52 -1.93 3.81
N ARG A 24 1.60 -2.95 2.97
CA ARG A 24 2.58 -3.08 1.89
C ARG A 24 1.93 -3.76 0.69
N ALA A 25 1.97 -3.11 -0.47
CA ALA A 25 1.64 -3.74 -1.74
C ALA A 25 2.85 -4.54 -2.25
N TRP A 26 2.60 -5.73 -2.80
CA TRP A 26 3.63 -6.59 -3.35
C TRP A 26 3.04 -7.42 -4.50
N ASN A 27 3.78 -7.54 -5.59
CA ASN A 27 3.42 -8.36 -6.73
C ASN A 27 4.15 -9.71 -6.66
N GLU A 28 3.42 -10.81 -6.51
CA GLU A 28 3.99 -12.18 -6.50
C GLU A 28 3.92 -12.88 -7.86
N THR A 29 3.52 -12.14 -8.90
CA THR A 29 3.45 -12.65 -10.26
C THR A 29 4.62 -12.15 -11.10
N GLU A 30 4.91 -12.84 -12.20
CA GLU A 30 5.92 -12.40 -13.17
C GLU A 30 5.41 -11.27 -14.08
N GLY A 31 4.09 -11.08 -14.13
CA GLY A 31 3.44 -10.06 -14.96
C GLY A 31 3.49 -8.67 -14.33
N VAL A 32 3.37 -7.64 -15.16
CA VAL A 32 3.21 -6.25 -14.68
C VAL A 32 1.83 -6.10 -14.04
N VAL A 33 1.81 -5.70 -12.78
CA VAL A 33 0.58 -5.34 -12.06
C VAL A 33 0.43 -3.82 -12.07
N VAL A 34 -0.76 -3.36 -12.46
CA VAL A 34 -1.17 -1.95 -12.40
C VAL A 34 -2.33 -1.85 -11.44
N PHE A 35 -2.22 -0.97 -10.45
CA PHE A 35 -3.29 -0.65 -9.51
C PHE A 35 -3.33 0.86 -9.28
N ILE A 36 -4.44 1.33 -8.73
CA ILE A 36 -4.66 2.73 -8.39
C ILE A 36 -4.74 2.82 -6.87
N GLU A 37 -3.91 3.66 -6.28
CA GLU A 37 -4.04 4.05 -4.88
C GLU A 37 -4.75 5.41 -4.81
N VAL A 38 -5.81 5.48 -4.02
CA VAL A 38 -6.57 6.70 -3.80
C VAL A 38 -6.53 7.03 -2.32
N GLN A 39 -5.89 8.15 -1.97
CA GLN A 39 -6.00 8.72 -0.63
C GLN A 39 -7.23 9.61 -0.55
N THR A 40 -7.97 9.49 0.55
CA THR A 40 -9.14 10.31 0.85
C THR A 40 -8.92 10.97 2.20
N GLY A 41 -9.10 12.28 2.27
CA GLY A 41 -8.76 13.06 3.45
C GLY A 41 -8.66 14.54 3.15
N THR A 42 -8.36 15.34 4.17
CA THR A 42 -8.16 16.79 4.06
C THR A 42 -6.69 17.19 4.04
N TYR A 43 -5.79 16.22 4.26
CA TYR A 43 -4.35 16.41 4.34
C TYR A 43 -3.64 15.29 3.56
N PHE A 44 -2.61 15.65 2.80
CA PHE A 44 -1.88 14.80 1.86
C PHE A 44 -0.38 15.13 1.88
N GLY A 45 0.13 15.63 3.01
CA GLY A 45 1.53 15.96 3.17
C GLY A 45 2.40 14.70 3.11
N GLU A 46 3.66 14.83 2.66
CA GLU A 46 4.59 13.69 2.60
C GLU A 46 4.97 13.15 3.99
N ASP A 47 4.71 13.93 5.05
CA ASP A 47 4.89 13.62 6.46
C ASP A 47 3.83 12.67 7.03
N ASP A 48 2.69 12.46 6.34
CA ASP A 48 1.71 11.43 6.71
C ASP A 48 2.17 10.01 6.38
N ILE A 49 3.24 9.86 5.59
CA ILE A 49 3.79 8.55 5.19
C ILE A 49 4.97 8.19 6.08
N VAL A 50 4.70 7.37 7.10
CA VAL A 50 5.76 6.80 7.94
C VAL A 50 6.32 5.54 7.28
N ARG A 51 7.58 5.61 6.84
CA ARG A 51 8.31 4.46 6.29
C ARG A 51 8.89 3.63 7.44
N ILE A 52 8.40 2.41 7.60
CA ILE A 52 8.84 1.49 8.67
C ILE A 52 10.05 0.66 8.21
N SER A 53 10.07 0.28 6.93
CA SER A 53 11.19 -0.39 6.27
C SER A 53 11.30 0.19 4.86
N ASP A 54 12.51 0.50 4.44
CA ASP A 54 12.75 0.97 3.09
C ASP A 54 13.84 0.16 2.40
N ASP A 55 13.38 -0.86 1.70
CA ASP A 55 14.21 -1.78 0.94
C ASP A 55 14.87 -1.08 -0.26
N TYR A 56 14.43 0.15 -0.59
CA TYR A 56 14.87 0.94 -1.74
C TYR A 56 15.78 2.13 -1.39
N LYS A 57 16.10 2.37 -0.11
CA LYS A 57 17.01 3.44 0.37
C LYS A 57 16.69 4.85 -0.16
N ARG A 58 15.41 5.16 -0.30
CA ARG A 58 14.86 6.50 -0.49
C ARG A 58 14.99 7.25 0.84
N CYS A 59 15.61 8.42 0.74
CA CYS A 59 16.13 9.28 1.81
C CYS A 59 15.22 9.44 3.04
#